data_AF-C6TI57-F1
#
_entry.id   AF-C6TI57-F1
#
_cell.length_a   1.000
_cell.length_b   1.000
_cell.length_c   1.000
_cell.angle_alpha   90.00
_cell.angle_beta   90.00
_cell.angle_gamma   90.00
#
_symmetry.space_group_name_H-M   'P 1'
#
loop_
_entity.id
_entity.type
_entity.pdbx_description
1 polymer ?
#
loop_
_entity_poly.entity_id
_entity_poly.type
_entity_poly.pdbx_seq_one_letter_code
_entity_poly.pdbx_strand_id
1 'polypeptide(L)'
;MYLPSCFAEKNLNGVSGFIKLQLSNGRQWSVRCLYRGGRAKLSQGWFEFTVENNLGEGDVCVFELLRTKEVVLQVTVFRVTEDAGLLNQPPMMQQQHIPNMSHTKLLNPHLQHRVSTTKLIRN
;
A
#
# COMPACT_ATOMS: atom_id res chain seq x y z
N MET A 1 -12.11 -11.67 19.53
CA MET A 1 -11.61 -11.99 18.18
C MET A 1 -10.70 -13.21 18.24
N TYR A 2 -10.85 -14.19 17.34
CA TYR A 2 -9.91 -15.33 17.24
C TYR A 2 -8.81 -14.99 16.25
N LEU A 3 -7.57 -15.31 16.60
CA LEU A 3 -6.43 -15.19 15.68
C LEU A 3 -6.30 -16.45 14.80
N PRO A 4 -5.68 -16.35 13.61
CA PRO A 4 -5.42 -17.50 12.75
C PRO A 4 -4.69 -18.61 13.51
N SER A 5 -5.15 -19.87 13.39
CA SER A 5 -4.63 -21.00 14.18
C SER A 5 -3.14 -21.22 13.97
N CYS A 6 -2.67 -21.27 12.72
CA CYS A 6 -1.24 -21.47 12.43
C CYS A 6 -0.35 -20.35 13.00
N PHE A 7 -0.87 -19.12 13.08
CA PHE A 7 -0.16 -18.02 13.73
C PHE A 7 -0.14 -18.22 15.25
N ALA A 8 -1.29 -18.54 15.85
CA ALA A 8 -1.44 -18.75 17.28
C ALA A 8 -0.59 -19.91 17.81
N GLU A 9 -0.57 -21.04 17.10
CA GLU A 9 0.22 -22.22 17.47
C GLU A 9 1.73 -21.93 17.51
N LYS A 10 2.22 -21.16 16.53
CA LYS A 10 3.65 -20.83 16.41
C LYS A 10 4.09 -19.75 17.38
N ASN A 11 3.24 -18.75 17.64
CA ASN A 11 3.65 -17.50 18.27
C ASN A 11 3.02 -17.25 19.64
N LEU A 12 1.92 -17.92 19.97
CA LEU A 12 1.11 -17.64 21.17
C LEU A 12 0.82 -18.90 22.00
N ASN A 13 1.55 -19.99 21.76
CA ASN A 13 1.43 -21.20 22.56
C ASN A 13 1.72 -20.90 24.04
N GLY A 14 0.84 -21.36 24.92
CA GLY A 14 0.98 -21.15 26.37
C GLY A 14 0.57 -19.76 26.86
N VAL A 15 0.20 -18.83 25.97
CA VAL A 15 -0.27 -17.50 26.40
C VAL A 15 -1.61 -17.61 27.14
N SER A 16 -1.60 -17.15 28.38
CA SER A 16 -2.81 -17.01 29.21
C SER A 16 -2.68 -15.77 30.09
N GLY A 17 -3.32 -14.67 29.70
CA GLY A 17 -3.25 -13.42 30.45
C GLY A 17 -3.45 -12.20 29.57
N PHE A 18 -2.91 -11.06 29.99
CA PHE A 18 -2.91 -9.84 29.21
C PHE A 18 -1.65 -9.74 28.35
N ILE A 19 -1.83 -9.40 27.08
CA ILE A 19 -0.78 -9.07 26.12
C ILE A 19 -0.95 -7.62 25.68
N LYS A 20 0.05 -7.07 25.00
CA LYS A 20 -0.03 -5.70 24.45
C LYS A 20 -0.35 -5.75 22.97
N LEU A 21 -1.33 -4.97 22.53
CA LEU A 21 -1.45 -4.54 21.14
C LEU A 21 -0.77 -3.18 21.00
N GLN A 22 0.05 -2.99 19.99
CA GLN A 22 0.79 -1.75 19.76
C GLN A 22 0.57 -1.24 18.34
N LEU A 23 0.22 0.04 18.18
CA LEU A 23 0.22 0.68 16.86
C LEU A 23 1.60 1.26 16.51
N SER A 24 1.81 1.58 15.24
CA SER A 24 3.06 2.19 14.74
C SER A 24 3.41 3.52 15.41
N ASN A 25 2.41 4.26 15.90
CA ASN A 25 2.61 5.49 16.68
C ASN A 25 3.03 5.25 18.14
N GLY A 26 3.26 3.99 18.53
CA GLY A 26 3.72 3.60 19.86
C GLY A 26 2.63 3.45 20.91
N ARG A 27 1.37 3.84 20.64
CA ARG A 27 0.24 3.64 21.56
C ARG A 27 0.01 2.16 21.81
N GLN A 28 -0.34 1.80 23.04
CA GLN A 28 -0.50 0.41 23.47
C GLN A 28 -1.82 0.18 24.21
N TRP A 29 -2.37 -1.01 24.03
CA TRP A 29 -3.58 -1.50 24.71
C TRP A 29 -3.32 -2.85 25.36
N SER A 30 -3.76 -3.00 26.61
CA SER A 30 -3.74 -4.27 27.32
C SER A 30 -4.96 -5.10 26.90
N VAL A 31 -4.72 -6.27 26.31
CA VAL A 31 -5.79 -7.14 25.79
C VAL A 31 -5.62 -8.55 26.33
N ARG A 32 -6.70 -9.11 26.88
CA ARG A 32 -6.70 -10.49 27.38
C ARG A 32 -6.64 -11.48 26.23
N CYS A 33 -5.56 -12.24 26.17
CA CYS A 33 -5.34 -13.34 25.25
C CYS A 33 -5.35 -14.69 25.99
N LEU A 34 -6.14 -15.63 25.48
CA LEU A 34 -6.15 -17.01 25.94
C LEU A 34 -5.87 -17.95 24.78
N TYR A 35 -4.79 -18.70 24.87
CA TYR A 35 -4.50 -19.83 24.00
C TYR A 35 -5.03 -21.13 24.61
N ARG A 36 -5.88 -21.85 23.88
CA ARG A 36 -6.39 -23.16 24.28
C ARG A 36 -6.73 -24.00 23.05
N GLY A 37 -6.15 -25.21 22.97
CA GLY A 37 -6.45 -26.19 21.91
C GLY A 37 -6.16 -25.69 20.49
N GLY A 38 -4.98 -25.13 20.24
CA GLY A 38 -4.58 -24.63 18.91
C GLY A 38 -5.17 -23.27 18.52
N ARG A 39 -5.90 -22.63 19.42
CA ARG A 39 -6.62 -21.37 19.14
C ARG A 39 -6.24 -20.30 20.15
N ALA A 40 -5.96 -19.09 19.67
CA ALA A 40 -5.83 -17.91 20.51
C ALA A 40 -7.04 -16.99 20.36
N LYS A 41 -7.59 -16.53 21.49
CA LYS A 41 -8.72 -15.59 21.53
C LYS A 41 -8.31 -14.30 22.25
N LEU A 42 -8.45 -13.18 21.57
CA LEU A 42 -8.48 -11.84 22.16
C LEU A 42 -9.88 -11.54 22.69
N SER A 43 -9.99 -11.08 23.93
CA SER A 43 -11.26 -10.87 24.64
C SER A 43 -11.33 -9.48 25.27
N GLN A 44 -11.25 -9.37 26.60
CA GLN A 44 -11.24 -8.08 27.31
C GLN A 44 -10.14 -7.17 26.74
N GLY A 45 -10.45 -5.89 26.49
CA GLY A 45 -9.52 -4.93 25.88
C GLY A 45 -9.59 -4.89 24.35
N TRP A 46 -10.09 -5.94 23.68
CA TRP A 46 -10.21 -5.95 22.21
C TRP A 46 -11.26 -4.95 21.72
N PHE A 47 -12.41 -4.87 22.41
CA PHE A 47 -13.48 -3.96 22.01
C PHE A 47 -13.05 -2.49 22.19
N GLU A 48 -12.41 -2.18 23.31
CA GLU A 48 -11.85 -0.87 23.62
C GLU A 48 -10.80 -0.47 22.57
N PHE A 49 -9.89 -1.39 22.22
CA PHE A 49 -8.95 -1.19 21.11
C PHE A 49 -9.66 -0.86 19.79
N THR A 50 -10.75 -1.56 19.44
CA THR A 50 -11.48 -1.28 18.20
C THR A 50 -12.18 0.08 18.21
N VAL A 51 -12.81 0.45 19.32
CA VAL A 51 -13.54 1.73 19.45
C VAL A 51 -12.57 2.91 19.43
N GLU A 52 -11.50 2.87 20.23
CA GLU A 52 -10.54 3.97 20.34
C GLU A 52 -9.70 4.19 19.08
N ASN A 53 -9.64 3.20 18.19
CA ASN A 53 -8.93 3.30 16.91
C ASN A 53 -9.88 3.39 15.72
N ASN A 54 -11.18 3.59 15.96
CA ASN A 54 -12.22 3.72 14.94
C ASN A 54 -12.16 2.57 13.91
N LEU A 55 -11.94 1.34 14.39
CA LEU A 55 -11.97 0.16 13.53
C LEU A 55 -13.40 -0.17 13.16
N GLY A 56 -13.68 -0.16 11.86
CA GLY A 56 -14.98 -0.50 11.29
C GLY A 56 -15.01 -1.89 10.67
N GLU A 57 -16.19 -2.28 10.20
CA GLU A 57 -16.33 -3.41 9.30
C GLU A 57 -15.59 -3.12 7.98
N GLY A 58 -14.91 -4.13 7.42
CA GLY A 58 -14.12 -3.99 6.20
C GLY A 58 -12.67 -3.55 6.43
N ASP A 59 -12.33 -2.97 7.58
CA ASP A 59 -10.94 -2.67 7.94
C ASP A 59 -10.12 -3.96 8.13
N VAL A 60 -8.87 -3.92 7.69
CA VAL A 60 -7.95 -5.05 7.80
C VAL A 60 -6.88 -4.74 8.84
N CYS A 61 -6.81 -5.58 9.87
CA CYS A 61 -5.74 -5.54 10.86
C CYS A 61 -4.70 -6.63 10.58
N VAL A 62 -3.45 -6.22 10.39
CA VAL A 62 -2.30 -7.13 10.29
C VAL A 62 -1.58 -7.15 11.64
N PHE A 63 -1.31 -8.36 12.14
CA PHE A 63 -0.67 -8.59 13.43
C PHE A 63 0.74 -9.16 13.24
N GLU A 64 1.73 -8.52 13.86
CA GLU A 64 3.13 -8.95 13.87
C GLU A 64 3.60 -9.14 15.31
N LEU A 65 4.19 -10.29 15.64
CA LEU A 65 4.79 -10.51 16.95
C LEU A 65 6.15 -9.82 17.05
N LEU A 66 6.32 -8.93 18.01
CA LEU A 66 7.61 -8.30 18.28
C LEU A 66 8.53 -9.22 19.07
N ARG A 67 9.85 -9.13 18.81
CA ARG A 67 10.89 -9.90 19.50
C ARG A 67 11.25 -9.27 20.84
N THR A 68 10.31 -9.28 21.77
CA THR A 68 10.44 -8.70 23.11
C THR A 68 10.26 -9.77 24.19
N LYS A 69 10.66 -9.47 25.44
CA LYS A 69 10.44 -10.39 26.58
C LYS A 69 8.95 -10.59 26.88
N GLU A 70 8.16 -9.53 26.71
CA GLU A 70 6.71 -9.56 26.82
C GLU A 70 6.07 -9.89 25.46
N VAL A 71 4.85 -10.42 25.47
CA VAL A 71 4.07 -10.65 24.25
C VAL A 71 3.46 -9.33 23.79
N VAL A 72 4.00 -8.79 22.70
CA VAL A 72 3.51 -7.57 22.04
C VAL A 72 3.18 -7.88 20.60
N LEU A 73 1.93 -7.66 20.20
CA LEU A 73 1.51 -7.71 18.80
C LEU A 73 1.47 -6.29 18.25
N GLN A 74 2.38 -5.97 17.33
CA GLN A 74 2.28 -4.78 16.52
C GLN A 74 1.09 -4.94 15.57
N VAL A 75 0.25 -3.91 15.48
CA VAL A 75 -0.94 -3.88 14.65
C VAL A 75 -0.79 -2.80 13.60
N THR A 76 -0.94 -3.19 12.34
CA THR A 76 -1.05 -2.28 11.19
C THR A 76 -2.48 -2.34 10.68
N VAL A 77 -3.12 -1.18 10.57
CA VAL A 77 -4.52 -1.07 10.16
C VAL A 77 -4.58 -0.51 8.74
N PHE A 78 -5.19 -1.26 7.84
CA PHE A 78 -5.55 -0.80 6.50
C PHE A 78 -7.04 -0.50 6.50
N ARG A 79 -7.39 0.77 6.36
CA ARG A 79 -8.77 1.22 6.42
C ARG A 79 -9.43 1.12 5.06
N VAL A 80 -10.68 0.64 5.04
CA VAL A 80 -11.50 0.74 3.84
C VAL A 80 -11.95 2.19 3.69
N THR A 81 -11.77 2.76 2.50
CA THR A 81 -12.36 4.07 2.14
C THR A 81 -13.53 3.84 1.21
N GLU A 82 -14.62 4.57 1.41
CA GLU A 82 -15.83 4.51 0.56
C GLU A 82 -15.59 5.07 -0.87
N ASP A 83 -14.39 5.60 -1.16
CA ASP A 83 -14.00 6.20 -2.46
C ASP A 83 -13.77 5.19 -3.61
N ALA A 84 -14.01 3.89 -3.39
CA ALA A 84 -13.93 2.88 -4.45
C ALA A 84 -14.94 3.10 -5.60
N GLY A 85 -15.89 4.02 -5.46
CA GLY A 85 -16.83 4.41 -6.52
C GLY A 85 -16.27 5.35 -7.59
N LEU A 86 -15.17 6.08 -7.35
CA LEU A 86 -14.67 7.10 -8.30
C LEU A 86 -13.49 6.66 -9.16
N LEU A 87 -12.87 5.50 -8.88
CA LEU A 87 -11.67 5.05 -9.60
C LEU A 87 -11.96 4.14 -10.82
N ASN A 88 -13.22 3.98 -11.23
CA ASN A 88 -13.60 3.24 -12.44
C ASN A 88 -13.61 4.09 -13.72
N GLN A 89 -13.03 5.29 -13.71
CA GLN A 89 -12.85 6.07 -14.94
C GLN A 89 -11.63 5.50 -15.70
N PRO A 90 -11.78 4.94 -16.92
CA PRO A 90 -10.63 4.63 -17.74
C PRO A 90 -9.83 5.91 -17.99
N PRO A 91 -8.49 5.84 -18.09
CA PRO A 91 -7.66 7.02 -18.29
C PRO A 91 -8.13 7.74 -19.56
N MET A 92 -8.64 8.96 -19.39
CA MET A 92 -8.92 9.85 -20.50
C MET A 92 -7.60 10.09 -21.23
N MET A 93 -7.46 9.56 -22.45
CA MET A 93 -6.36 9.97 -23.31
C MET A 93 -6.47 11.47 -23.52
N GLN A 94 -5.52 12.23 -22.99
CA GLN A 94 -5.40 13.66 -23.30
C GLN A 94 -5.18 13.79 -24.80
N GLN A 95 -6.24 14.18 -25.50
CA GLN A 95 -6.18 14.58 -26.89
C GLN A 95 -5.31 15.83 -26.95
N GLN A 96 -4.11 15.70 -27.49
CA GLN A 96 -3.17 16.80 -27.60
C GLN A 96 -3.82 17.91 -28.43
N HIS A 97 -4.00 19.07 -27.81
CA HIS A 97 -4.49 20.28 -28.44
C HIS A 97 -3.45 20.72 -29.49
N ILE A 98 -3.70 20.40 -30.76
CA ILE A 98 -2.92 20.91 -31.89
C ILE A 98 -3.19 22.42 -31.96
N PRO A 99 -2.19 23.31 -31.85
CA PRO A 99 -2.42 24.72 -32.14
C PRO A 99 -2.70 24.87 -33.63
N ASN A 100 -3.85 25.46 -33.92
CA ASN A 100 -4.24 25.91 -35.26
C ASN A 100 -3.16 26.82 -35.84
N MET A 101 -2.47 26.40 -36.90
CA MET A 101 -1.51 27.23 -37.62
C MET A 101 -2.10 27.62 -38.97
N SER A 102 -2.63 28.85 -39.03
CA SER A 102 -3.23 29.43 -40.22
C SER A 102 -2.18 29.78 -41.28
N HIS A 103 -2.42 29.28 -42.50
CA HIS A 103 -2.03 29.78 -43.81
C HIS A 103 -0.75 30.64 -43.91
N THR A 104 0.33 30.02 -44.39
CA THR A 104 1.05 30.43 -45.62
C THR A 104 2.09 29.36 -45.97
N LYS A 105 1.99 28.80 -47.18
CA LYS A 105 3.00 27.91 -47.77
C LYS A 105 4.18 28.78 -48.22
N LEU A 106 5.42 28.38 -47.93
CA LEU A 106 6.39 27.92 -48.96
C LEU A 106 7.83 27.83 -48.43
N LEU A 107 8.46 26.77 -48.90
CA LEU A 107 9.89 26.50 -49.03
C LEU A 107 10.59 25.80 -47.86
N ASN A 108 10.79 24.51 -48.10
CA ASN A 108 11.62 23.57 -47.37
C ASN A 108 13.03 23.59 -48.02
N PRO A 109 14.12 23.96 -47.33
CA PRO A 109 15.46 23.69 -47.79
C PRO A 109 16.15 22.72 -46.83
N HIS A 110 15.71 21.46 -46.83
CA HIS A 110 16.59 20.39 -46.38
C HIS A 110 17.53 20.06 -47.54
N LEU A 111 18.84 19.97 -47.25
CA LEU A 111 20.02 20.07 -48.13
C LEU A 111 20.56 21.51 -48.09
N GLN A 112 21.69 21.82 -47.47
CA GLN A 112 22.99 21.17 -47.67
C GLN A 112 23.92 21.43 -46.46
N HIS A 113 24.14 20.43 -45.60
CA HIS A 113 25.37 20.40 -44.82
C HIS A 113 26.50 19.82 -45.70
N ARG A 114 27.46 20.69 -46.02
CA ARG A 114 28.91 20.45 -45.83
C ARG A 114 29.63 19.43 -46.75
N VAL A 115 30.37 20.01 -47.71
CA VAL A 115 31.83 19.81 -47.98
C VAL A 115 32.30 18.62 -48.85
N SER A 116 32.71 19.01 -50.07
CA SER A 116 34.02 18.82 -50.73
C SER A 116 34.42 17.53 -51.46
N THR A 117 34.70 17.73 -52.77
CA THR A 117 35.86 17.28 -53.60
C THR A 117 36.29 15.81 -53.54
N THR A 118 36.25 15.04 -54.63
CA THR A 118 37.24 14.90 -55.74
C THR A 118 36.82 13.60 -56.49
N LYS A 119 36.92 13.36 -57.80
CA LYS A 119 38.03 13.32 -58.78
C LYS A 119 37.39 13.25 -60.20
N LEU A 120 37.84 14.06 -61.17
CA LEU A 120 38.80 13.75 -62.25
C LEU A 120 38.26 12.83 -63.38
N ILE A 121 38.21 13.33 -64.63
CA ILE A 121 38.89 12.78 -65.84
C ILE A 121 38.28 13.38 -67.15
N ARG A 122 39.18 13.92 -68.01
CA ARG A 122 39.23 14.07 -69.51
C ARG A 122 37.94 14.34 -70.30
N ASN A 123 37.92 15.20 -71.32
CA ASN A 123 38.90 15.53 -72.36
C ASN A 123 38.72 16.97 -72.83
#